data_AF-A0AA46V5P6-F1
#
_entry.id   AF-A0AA46V5P6-F1
#
_cell.length_a   1.000
_cell.length_b   1.000
_cell.length_c   1.000
_cell.angle_alpha   90.00
_cell.angle_beta   90.00
_cell.angle_gamma   90.00
#
_symmetry.space_group_name_H-M   'P 1'
#
loop_
_entity.id
_entity.type
_entity.pdbx_description
1 polymer ?
#
loop_
_entity_poly.entity_id
_entity_poly.type
_entity_poly.pdbx_seq_one_letter_code
_entity_poly.pdbx_strand_id
1 'polypeptide(L)'
;MTATAADGLLLDGRPPVGTARLDAGQGPPERARAGQGGRRFAVPRREGLRALRAHGPESGRFRAAPRTVRRPEGPAARTTGTFTPYPDTRVVRGADADGHHRGRGPGGEPAFTPGGRACPFPPPGNTLAVPVRAGEGNLAEG
;
A
#
# COMPACT_ATOMS: atom_id res chain seq x y z
N MET A 1 3.93 17.85 19.60
CA MET A 1 3.04 16.89 20.29
C MET A 1 3.05 17.24 21.76
N THR A 2 1.91 17.23 22.43
CA THR A 2 1.77 17.62 23.84
C THR A 2 1.05 16.49 24.58
N ALA A 3 1.59 16.07 25.72
CA ALA A 3 1.00 15.04 26.57
C ALA A 3 1.53 15.17 28.00
N THR A 4 0.79 14.61 28.93
CA THR A 4 1.12 14.42 30.34
C THR A 4 1.45 12.95 30.60
N ALA A 5 1.98 12.64 31.80
CA ALA A 5 2.21 11.25 32.20
C ALA A 5 0.90 10.42 32.25
N ALA A 6 -0.24 11.05 32.57
CA ALA A 6 -1.54 10.40 32.62
C ALA A 6 -2.03 9.93 31.24
N ASP A 7 -1.56 10.54 30.16
CA ASP A 7 -1.94 10.17 28.79
C ASP A 7 -1.28 8.87 28.32
N GLY A 8 -0.31 8.34 29.08
CA GLY A 8 0.37 7.06 28.80
C GLY A 8 1.22 7.08 27.52
N LEU A 9 1.53 8.28 27.01
CA LEU A 9 2.33 8.49 25.82
C LEU A 9 3.81 8.38 26.18
N LEU A 10 4.56 7.64 25.36
CA LEU A 10 5.98 7.43 25.55
C LEU A 10 6.74 7.95 24.33
N LEU A 11 7.83 8.67 24.57
CA LEU A 11 8.87 9.03 23.63
C LEU A 11 10.17 8.32 24.06
N ASP A 12 10.72 7.48 23.20
CA ASP A 12 11.85 6.58 23.50
C ASP A 12 11.63 5.78 24.79
N GLY A 13 10.39 5.33 25.02
CA GLY A 13 10.01 4.55 26.20
C GLY A 13 9.84 5.36 27.48
N ARG A 14 9.92 6.70 27.44
CA ARG A 14 9.73 7.57 28.61
C ARG A 14 8.57 8.56 28.41
N PRO A 15 7.82 8.91 29.46
CA PRO A 15 6.83 9.97 29.35
C PRO A 15 7.47 11.29 28.91
N PRO A 16 6.99 11.95 27.85
CA PRO A 16 7.49 13.26 27.47
C PRO A 16 7.04 14.31 28.50
N VAL A 17 7.87 15.32 28.74
CA VAL A 17 7.51 16.48 29.55
C VAL A 17 7.29 17.66 28.61
N GLY A 18 6.08 18.23 28.60
CA GLY A 18 5.75 19.38 27.76
C GLY A 18 5.63 19.04 26.27
N THR A 19 6.21 19.87 25.41
CA THR A 19 6.11 19.72 23.95
C THR A 19 7.35 19.03 23.38
N ALA A 20 7.14 17.93 22.65
CA ALA A 20 8.20 17.23 21.92
C ALA A 20 7.99 17.28 20.40
N ARG A 21 9.11 17.34 19.66
CA ARG A 21 9.15 17.25 18.20
C ARG A 21 9.36 15.80 17.77
N LEU A 22 8.54 15.35 16.83
CA LEU A 22 8.72 14.08 16.16
C LEU A 22 9.33 14.35 14.78
N ASP A 23 10.55 13.89 14.57
CA ASP A 23 11.18 13.99 13.27
C ASP A 23 10.65 12.93 12.31
N ALA A 24 10.67 13.28 11.03
CA ALA A 24 10.26 12.35 10.00
C ALA A 24 11.25 11.19 9.98
N GLY A 25 10.74 9.98 10.12
CA GLY A 25 11.53 8.76 10.07
C GLY A 25 11.03 7.89 8.92
N GLN A 26 11.95 7.46 8.06
CA GLN A 26 11.69 6.34 7.17
C GLN A 26 12.19 5.08 7.84
N GLY A 27 11.31 4.09 7.97
CA GLY A 27 11.63 2.85 8.66
C GLY A 27 10.37 2.14 9.14
N PRO A 28 10.52 0.87 9.55
CA PRO A 28 9.40 0.07 10.01
C PRO A 28 8.93 0.60 11.38
N PRO A 29 7.64 0.38 11.75
CA PRO A 29 7.01 1.04 12.89
C PRO A 29 7.66 0.70 14.24
N GLU A 30 8.43 -0.36 14.33
CA GLU A 30 9.22 -0.76 15.51
C GLU A 30 10.33 0.26 15.83
N ARG A 31 10.76 1.05 14.84
CA ARG A 31 11.71 2.14 15.02
C ARG A 31 11.05 3.47 15.42
N ALA A 32 9.72 3.50 15.53
CA ALA A 32 9.02 4.70 15.94
C ALA A 32 9.36 5.05 17.41
N ARG A 33 9.86 6.27 17.61
CA ARG A 33 10.21 6.80 18.93
C ARG A 33 8.98 7.02 19.82
N ALA A 34 7.85 7.39 19.21
CA ALA A 34 6.61 7.66 19.94
C ALA A 34 5.68 6.44 19.95
N GLY A 35 5.04 6.18 21.08
CA GLY A 35 4.03 5.12 21.21
C GLY A 35 3.12 5.32 22.42
N GLN A 36 2.00 4.62 22.44
CA GLN A 36 1.05 4.63 23.55
C GLN A 36 0.48 3.22 23.70
N GLY A 37 0.69 2.58 24.85
CA GLY A 37 0.39 1.16 25.04
C GLY A 37 1.05 0.30 23.96
N GLY A 38 0.26 -0.53 23.27
CA GLY A 38 0.72 -1.37 22.15
C GLY A 38 0.83 -0.65 20.79
N ARG A 39 0.58 0.66 20.73
CA ARG A 39 0.62 1.44 19.48
C ARG A 39 1.97 2.14 19.29
N ARG A 40 2.39 2.25 18.04
CA ARG A 40 3.60 2.95 17.58
C ARG A 40 3.22 4.06 16.61
N PHE A 41 3.78 5.26 16.76
CA PHE A 41 3.47 6.42 15.94
C PHE A 41 4.65 6.78 15.04
N ALA A 42 4.54 6.46 13.76
CA ALA A 42 5.52 6.82 12.75
C ALA A 42 5.15 8.17 12.10
N VAL A 43 6.16 8.97 11.77
CA VAL A 43 5.99 10.22 11.01
C VAL A 43 6.59 10.03 9.61
N PRO A 44 5.85 9.42 8.67
CA PRO A 44 6.29 9.35 7.28
C PRO A 44 6.32 10.75 6.67
N ARG A 45 7.34 10.97 5.82
CA ARG A 45 7.39 12.10 4.91
C ARG A 45 7.20 11.61 3.48
N ARG A 46 6.21 12.17 2.79
CA ARG A 46 5.93 11.91 1.38
C ARG A 46 5.58 13.24 0.73
N GLU A 47 6.21 13.55 -0.40
CA GLU A 47 5.89 14.75 -1.21
C GLU A 47 5.96 16.05 -0.40
N GLY A 48 6.95 16.18 0.50
CA GLY A 48 7.11 17.35 1.37
C GLY A 48 6.17 17.37 2.58
N LEU A 49 5.07 16.63 2.54
CA LEU A 49 4.10 16.51 3.62
C LEU A 49 4.57 15.54 4.70
N ARG A 50 4.20 15.84 5.95
CA ARG A 50 4.38 14.97 7.11
C ARG A 50 3.01 14.46 7.53
N ALA A 51 2.86 13.15 7.65
CA ALA A 51 1.65 12.54 8.21
C ALA A 51 2.00 11.84 9.53
N LEU A 52 1.00 11.63 10.40
CA LEU A 52 1.14 10.77 11.58
C LEU A 52 0.44 9.44 11.28
N ARG A 53 1.17 8.34 11.39
CA ARG A 53 0.62 6.99 11.20
C ARG A 53 0.69 6.21 12.50
N ALA A 54 -0.47 5.81 13.01
CA ALA A 54 -0.59 4.93 14.16
C ALA A 54 -0.59 3.47 13.70
N HIS A 55 0.36 2.69 14.20
CA HIS A 55 0.47 1.26 14.02
C HIS A 55 0.12 0.56 15.33
N GLY A 56 -0.67 -0.50 15.28
CA GLY A 56 -0.96 -1.29 16.47
C GLY A 56 -1.92 -2.43 16.14
N PRO A 57 -1.94 -3.48 16.99
CA PRO A 57 -2.81 -4.64 16.80
C PRO A 57 -4.31 -4.24 16.84
N GLU A 58 -4.62 -3.12 17.50
CA GLU A 58 -5.98 -2.62 17.72
C GLU A 58 -6.41 -1.54 16.72
N SER A 59 -5.80 -1.47 15.53
CA SER A 59 -6.29 -0.53 14.51
C SER A 59 -7.73 -0.90 14.14
N GLY A 60 -8.66 0.07 14.10
CA GLY A 60 -10.07 -0.20 13.81
C GLY A 60 -10.28 -0.98 12.49
N ARG A 61 -9.36 -0.83 11.54
CA ARG A 61 -9.32 -1.60 10.29
C ARG A 61 -9.10 -3.09 10.49
N PHE A 62 -8.43 -3.52 11.57
CA PHE A 62 -8.20 -4.93 11.92
C PHE A 62 -9.40 -5.55 12.66
N ARG A 63 -10.17 -4.74 13.41
CA ARG A 63 -11.38 -5.18 14.12
C ARG A 63 -12.64 -5.16 13.26
N ALA A 64 -12.77 -4.18 12.36
CA ALA A 64 -13.98 -3.94 11.59
C ALA A 64 -13.93 -4.52 10.16
N ALA A 65 -12.74 -4.82 9.62
CA ALA A 65 -12.68 -5.49 8.34
C ALA A 65 -12.91 -6.99 8.56
N PRO A 66 -13.69 -7.67 7.69
CA PRO A 66 -13.59 -9.12 7.61
C PRO A 66 -12.11 -9.47 7.44
N ARG A 67 -11.61 -10.43 8.23
CA ARG A 67 -10.24 -10.94 8.08
C ARG A 67 -10.00 -11.20 6.61
N THR A 68 -8.82 -10.83 6.08
CA THR A 68 -8.47 -11.14 4.70
C THR A 68 -8.65 -12.64 4.48
N VAL A 69 -9.72 -13.02 3.80
CA VAL A 69 -10.02 -14.42 3.52
C VAL A 69 -9.09 -14.83 2.39
N ARG A 70 -8.09 -15.64 2.71
CA ARG A 70 -7.30 -16.31 1.69
C ARG A 70 -8.15 -17.47 1.15
N ARG A 71 -8.63 -17.32 -0.09
CA ARG A 71 -9.23 -18.43 -0.84
C ARG A 71 -8.17 -19.55 -0.98
N PRO A 72 -8.54 -20.84 -0.87
CA PRO A 72 -7.63 -21.93 -1.20
C PRO A 72 -7.08 -21.75 -2.62
N GLU A 73 -5.76 -21.85 -2.78
CA GLU A 73 -5.14 -21.82 -4.11
C GLU A 73 -5.50 -23.11 -4.85
N GLY A 74 -6.25 -23.00 -5.93
CA GLY A 74 -6.44 -24.11 -6.87
C GLY A 74 -5.19 -24.32 -7.73
N PRO A 75 -5.02 -25.50 -8.37
CA PRO A 75 -3.85 -25.79 -9.21
C PRO A 75 -3.69 -24.84 -10.40
N ALA A 76 -4.78 -24.21 -10.87
CA ALA A 76 -4.74 -23.20 -11.91
C ALA A 76 -4.31 -21.79 -11.44
N ALA A 77 -4.12 -21.59 -10.12
CA ALA A 77 -3.69 -20.31 -9.54
C ALA A 77 -2.20 -20.04 -9.76
N ARG A 78 -1.45 -21.02 -10.29
CA ARG A 78 -0.04 -20.91 -10.64
C ARG A 78 0.13 -21.27 -12.11
N THR A 79 0.83 -20.41 -12.85
CA THR A 79 1.16 -20.64 -14.26
C THR A 79 2.55 -20.10 -14.53
N THR A 80 3.26 -20.73 -15.46
CA THR A 80 4.56 -20.25 -15.92
C THR A 80 4.34 -19.18 -16.98
N GLY A 81 5.09 -18.09 -16.87
CA GLY A 81 5.10 -17.00 -17.85
C GLY A 81 6.51 -16.61 -18.23
N THR A 82 6.62 -15.83 -19.30
CA THR A 82 7.85 -15.14 -19.70
C THR A 82 7.77 -13.68 -19.27
N PHE A 83 8.93 -13.06 -19.05
CA PHE A 83 9.02 -11.64 -18.75
C PHE A 83 9.99 -10.99 -19.73
N THR A 84 9.52 -10.01 -20.49
CA THR A 84 10.33 -9.24 -21.42
C THR A 84 10.63 -7.87 -20.80
N PRO A 85 11.88 -7.59 -20.40
CA PRO A 85 12.24 -6.28 -19.86
C PRO A 85 12.11 -5.21 -20.94
N TYR A 86 11.71 -4.00 -20.56
CA TYR A 86 11.80 -2.87 -21.48
C TYR A 86 13.28 -2.45 -21.62
N PRO A 87 13.74 -2.12 -22.83
CA PRO A 87 15.13 -1.71 -23.05
C PRO A 87 15.46 -0.39 -22.32
N ASP A 88 14.46 0.48 -22.18
CA ASP A 88 14.59 1.79 -21.58
C ASP A 88 13.72 1.94 -20.34
N THR A 89 14.21 2.76 -19.40
CA THR A 89 13.41 3.17 -18.25
C THR A 89 12.39 4.22 -18.70
N ARG A 90 11.10 3.96 -18.46
CA ARG A 90 10.03 4.93 -18.70
C ARG A 90 9.22 5.18 -17.45
N VAL A 91 8.64 6.38 -17.33
CA VAL A 91 7.73 6.74 -16.24
C VAL A 91 6.31 6.87 -16.79
N VAL A 92 5.41 6.00 -16.34
CA VAL A 92 3.99 6.06 -16.65
C VAL A 92 3.28 6.77 -15.50
N ARG A 93 2.60 7.89 -15.79
CA ARG A 93 1.78 8.59 -14.78
C ARG A 93 0.37 8.02 -14.77
N GLY A 94 -0.12 7.67 -13.58
CA GLY A 94 -1.49 7.23 -13.37
C GLY A 94 -2.06 7.78 -12.08
N ALA A 95 -3.39 7.82 -11.99
CA ALA A 95 -4.06 8.15 -10.74
C ALA A 95 -3.80 7.05 -9.70
N ASP A 96 -3.55 7.47 -8.48
CA ASP A 96 -3.58 6.62 -7.30
C ASP A 96 -4.99 6.64 -6.70
N ALA A 97 -5.30 5.68 -5.83
CA ALA A 97 -6.61 5.57 -5.19
C ALA A 97 -6.98 6.79 -4.32
N ASP A 98 -6.00 7.62 -3.99
CA ASP A 98 -6.18 8.90 -3.29
C ASP A 98 -6.38 10.09 -4.24
N GLY A 99 -6.64 9.84 -5.52
CA GLY A 99 -6.91 10.85 -6.55
C GLY A 99 -5.69 11.58 -7.09
N HIS A 100 -4.48 11.31 -6.57
CA HIS A 100 -3.27 11.99 -7.01
C HIS A 100 -2.62 11.26 -8.19
N HIS A 101 -2.08 12.00 -9.16
CA HIS A 101 -1.35 11.41 -10.29
C HIS A 101 0.14 11.22 -9.99
N ARG A 102 0.60 9.97 -9.99
CA ARG A 102 2.00 9.62 -9.67
C ARG A 102 2.64 8.77 -10.76
N GLY A 103 3.95 8.93 -10.92
CA GLY A 103 4.76 8.17 -11.87
C GLY A 103 5.15 6.79 -11.34
N ARG A 104 5.04 5.77 -12.17
CA ARG A 104 5.54 4.40 -11.93
C ARG A 104 6.49 4.01 -13.05
N GLY A 105 7.58 3.33 -12.71
CA GLY A 105 8.54 2.79 -13.68
C GLY A 105 8.25 1.32 -13.97
N PRO A 106 7.45 0.96 -14.98
CA PRO A 106 7.25 -0.44 -15.34
C PRO A 106 8.56 -1.00 -15.91
N GLY A 107 9.00 -2.15 -15.41
CA GLY A 107 10.28 -2.76 -15.79
C GLY A 107 10.23 -3.68 -17.00
N GLY A 108 9.03 -4.07 -17.46
CA GLY A 108 8.84 -4.99 -18.57
C GLY A 108 7.41 -5.47 -18.68
N GLU A 109 7.21 -6.49 -19.51
CA GLU A 109 5.92 -7.08 -19.83
C GLU A 109 5.92 -8.57 -19.48
N PRO A 110 5.04 -9.03 -18.58
CA PRO A 110 4.83 -10.46 -18.34
C PRO A 110 3.84 -11.03 -19.37
N ALA A 111 4.16 -12.17 -19.96
CA ALA A 111 3.27 -12.94 -20.82
C ALA A 111 3.03 -14.33 -20.22
N PHE A 112 1.76 -14.72 -20.06
CA PHE A 112 1.39 -16.02 -19.51
C PHE A 112 -0.01 -16.42 -19.97
N THR A 113 -0.32 -17.70 -19.83
CA THR A 113 -1.63 -18.27 -20.16
C THR A 113 -2.42 -18.52 -18.86
N PRO A 114 -3.48 -17.75 -18.56
CA PRO A 114 -4.34 -18.01 -17.41
C PRO A 114 -5.14 -19.30 -17.63
N GLY A 115 -5.11 -20.22 -16.66
CA GLY A 115 -5.95 -21.43 -16.69
C GLY A 115 -5.75 -22.37 -17.89
N GLY A 116 -4.64 -22.26 -18.62
CA GLY A 116 -4.35 -23.10 -19.79
C GLY A 116 -5.11 -22.75 -21.09
N ARG A 117 -5.88 -21.66 -21.13
CA ARG A 117 -6.45 -21.11 -22.39
C ARG A 117 -5.82 -19.77 -22.68
N ALA A 118 -5.20 -19.65 -23.86
CA ALA A 118 -4.56 -18.41 -24.29
C ALA A 118 -5.59 -17.27 -24.23
N CYS A 119 -5.35 -16.28 -23.37
CA CYS A 119 -5.94 -14.97 -23.52
C CYS A 119 -5.13 -14.32 -24.64
N PRO A 120 -5.68 -14.11 -25.86
CA PRO A 120 -4.90 -13.46 -26.91
C PRO A 120 -4.61 -12.04 -26.44
N PHE A 121 -3.35 -11.80 -26.07
CA PHE A 121 -2.89 -10.46 -25.79
C PHE A 121 -3.06 -9.64 -27.07
N PRO A 122 -3.65 -8.43 -27.00
CA PRO A 122 -3.83 -7.64 -28.19
C PRO A 122 -2.43 -7.29 -28.77
N PRO A 123 -2.27 -7.30 -30.09
CA PRO A 123 -1.01 -6.90 -30.71
C PRO A 123 -0.64 -5.45 -30.33
N PRO A 124 0.65 -5.08 -30.41
CA PRO A 124 1.10 -3.72 -30.12
C PRO A 124 0.29 -2.70 -30.95
N GLY A 125 -0.30 -1.70 -30.29
CA GLY A 125 -1.10 -0.65 -30.93
C GLY A 125 -2.61 -0.70 -30.65
N ASN A 126 -3.11 -1.70 -29.92
CA ASN A 126 -4.53 -1.77 -29.61
C ASN A 126 -4.91 -0.79 -28.49
N THR A 127 -5.56 0.30 -28.88
CA THR A 127 -6.16 1.27 -27.95
C THR A 127 -7.62 0.91 -27.81
N LEU A 128 -8.13 0.70 -26.59
CA LEU A 128 -9.56 0.57 -26.38
C LEU A 128 -10.20 1.94 -26.68
N ALA A 129 -11.08 2.00 -27.67
CA ALA A 129 -11.81 3.23 -28.04
C ALA A 129 -12.77 3.69 -26.92
N VAL A 130 -12.98 2.84 -25.91
CA VAL A 130 -13.76 3.13 -24.72
C VAL A 130 -12.83 3.24 -23.51
N PRO A 131 -13.00 4.28 -22.67
CA PRO A 131 -12.23 4.39 -21.43
C PRO A 131 -12.63 3.26 -20.48
N VAL A 132 -11.69 2.38 -20.16
CA VAL A 132 -11.88 1.36 -19.12
C VAL A 132 -11.49 1.96 -17.77
N ARG A 133 -12.44 2.04 -16.84
CA ARG A 133 -12.12 2.39 -15.46
C ARG A 133 -11.24 1.31 -14.86
N ALA A 134 -10.06 1.67 -14.37
CA ALA A 134 -9.29 0.80 -13.50
C ALA A 134 -9.99 0.71 -12.13
N GLY A 135 -10.57 -0.44 -11.82
CA GLY A 135 -11.16 -0.72 -10.51
C GLY A 135 -12.16 -1.86 -10.54
N GLU A 136 -11.78 -2.99 -9.96
CA GLU A 136 -12.73 -4.03 -9.56
C GLU A 136 -13.55 -3.52 -8.37
N GLY A 137 -14.87 -3.73 -8.42
CA GLY A 137 -15.75 -3.43 -7.28
C GLY A 137 -17.24 -3.47 -7.56
N ASN A 138 -17.76 -4.54 -8.16
CA ASN A 138 -19.16 -4.89 -7.91
C ASN A 138 -19.20 -5.64 -6.56
N LEU A 139 -19.62 -4.96 -5.50
CA LEU A 139 -20.15 -5.63 -4.32
C LEU A 139 -21.38 -6.42 -4.78
N ALA A 140 -21.26 -7.74 -4.83
CA ALA A 140 -22.44 -8.59 -4.86
C ALA A 140 -23.07 -8.51 -3.47
N GLU A 141 -24.24 -7.87 -3.37
CA GLU A 141 -25.07 -7.99 -2.19
C GLU A 141 -25.57 -9.44 -2.07
N GLY A 142 -25.46 -9.99 -0.88
CA GLY A 142 -25.98 -11.29 -0.46
C GLY A 142 -26.09 -11.31 1.06
#